data_AF-A0A101FGD6-F1
#
_entry.id   AF-A0A101FGD6-F1
#
_cell.length_a   1.000
_cell.length_b   1.000
_cell.length_c   1.000
_cell.angle_alpha   90.00
_cell.angle_beta   90.00
_cell.angle_gamma   90.00
#
_symmetry.space_group_name_H-M   'P 1'
#
loop_
_entity.id
_entity.type
_entity.pdbx_description
1 polymer ?
#
loop_
_entity_poly.entity_id
_entity_poly.type
_entity_poly.pdbx_seq_one_letter_code
_entity_poly.pdbx_strand_id
1 'polypeptide(L)' 'MYQVHLIGEKEKDLFNSFISTAPKPHFLQTYEWGELKRGTGWVPLRFLVTRQGTPIAAISLLKRTIPYFKKSILYAPR' A
#
# COMPACT_ATOMS: atom_id res chain seq x y z
N MET A 1 5.41 -20.16 -6.84
CA MET A 1 5.19 -19.73 -5.45
C MET A 1 4.84 -18.26 -5.43
N TYR A 2 3.82 -17.87 -4.68
CA TYR A 2 3.47 -16.47 -4.44
C TYR A 2 4.17 -15.98 -3.17
N GLN A 3 4.64 -14.74 -3.17
CA GLN A 3 5.22 -14.08 -2.00
C GLN A 3 4.59 -12.70 -1.84
N VAL A 4 4.43 -12.28 -0.58
CA VAL A 4 3.89 -10.96 -0.23
C VAL A 4 4.98 -10.18 0.47
N HIS A 5 5.29 -8.99 -0.06
CA HIS A 5 6.31 -8.09 0.46
C HIS A 5 5.63 -6.88 1.06
N LEU A 6 6.02 -6.52 2.29
CA LEU A 6 5.64 -5.24 2.88
C LEU A 6 6.66 -4.19 2.42
N ILE A 7 6.18 -3.21 1.68
CA ILE A 7 7.01 -2.20 1.01
C ILE A 7 7.36 -1.07 1.99
N GLY A 8 8.66 -0.83 2.15
CA GLY A 8 9.21 0.30 2.86
C GLY A 8 9.69 1.39 1.90
N GLU A 9 10.41 2.37 2.46
CA GLU A 9 10.93 3.50 1.70
C GLU A 9 11.95 3.10 0.62
N LYS A 10 12.74 2.05 0.89
CA LYS A 10 13.78 1.57 -0.04
C LYS A 10 13.19 1.00 -1.33
N GLU A 11 11.99 0.43 -1.27
CA GLU A 11 11.29 -0.18 -2.41
C GLU A 11 10.24 0.75 -3.03
N LYS A 12 10.20 2.03 -2.61
CA LYS A 12 9.24 3.04 -3.06
C LYS A 12 9.13 3.11 -4.58
N ASP A 13 10.26 3.23 -5.27
CA ASP A 13 10.26 3.45 -6.72
C ASP A 13 9.78 2.21 -7.48
N LEU A 14 10.15 1.02 -7.01
CA LEU A 14 9.63 -0.25 -7.54
C LEU A 14 8.10 -0.32 -7.39
N PHE A 15 7.59 0.00 -6.20
CA PHE A 15 6.16 -0.05 -5.92
C PHE A 15 5.38 0.95 -6.77
N ASN A 16 5.82 2.20 -6.84
CA ASN A 16 5.16 3.23 -7.65
C ASN A 16 5.23 2.91 -9.15
N SER A 17 6.35 2.38 -9.63
CA SER A 17 6.48 1.92 -11.02
C SER A 17 5.54 0.75 -11.31
N PHE A 18 5.30 -0.14 -10.36
CA PHE A 18 4.31 -1.20 -10.55
C PHE A 18 2.87 -0.63 -10.57
N ILE A 19 2.52 0.26 -9.63
CA ILE A 19 1.20 0.91 -9.58
C ILE A 19 0.87 1.62 -10.89
N SER A 20 1.84 2.30 -11.53
CA SER A 20 1.61 3.01 -12.79
C SER A 20 1.33 2.09 -13.99
N THR A 21 1.71 0.80 -13.89
CA THR A 21 1.45 -0.21 -14.92
C THR A 21 0.13 -0.96 -14.74
N ALA A 22 -0.57 -0.74 -13.63
CA ALA A 22 -1.86 -1.38 -13.37
C ALA A 22 -2.91 -0.98 -14.42
N PRO A 23 -3.88 -1.84 -14.76
CA PRO A 23 -4.93 -1.51 -15.72
C PRO A 23 -5.77 -0.27 -15.36
N LYS A 24 -5.83 0.07 -14.07
CA LYS A 24 -6.51 1.24 -13.51
C LYS A 24 -5.62 1.86 -12.44
N PRO A 25 -4.55 2.57 -12.85
CA PRO A 25 -3.65 3.18 -11.90
C PRO A 25 -4.40 4.29 -11.16
N HIS A 26 -4.15 4.43 -9.86
CA HIS A 26 -4.79 5.48 -9.09
C HIS A 26 -3.80 6.14 -8.14
N PHE A 27 -3.83 7.48 -8.11
CA PHE A 27 -2.92 8.28 -7.32
C PHE A 27 -2.97 7.91 -5.83
N LEU A 28 -4.14 7.55 -5.31
CA LEU A 28 -4.31 7.18 -3.89
C LEU A 28 -3.65 5.84 -3.53
N GLN A 29 -3.18 5.07 -4.52
CA GLN A 29 -2.42 3.84 -4.32
C GLN A 29 -0.90 4.09 -4.28
N THR A 30 -0.42 5.30 -4.55
CA THR A 30 1.01 5.65 -4.53
C THR A 30 1.62 5.61 -3.13
N TYR A 31 2.94 5.49 -3.07
CA TYR A 31 3.69 5.58 -1.83
C TYR A 31 3.45 6.93 -1.13
N GLU A 32 3.56 8.03 -1.87
CA GLU A 32 3.42 9.39 -1.39
C GLU A 32 2.07 9.65 -0.73
N TRP A 33 0.97 9.12 -1.31
CA TRP A 33 -0.34 9.29 -0.72
C TRP A 33 -0.44 8.70 0.69
N GLY A 34 0.15 7.50 0.89
CA GLY A 34 0.19 6.88 2.21
C GLY A 34 1.02 7.69 3.22
N GLU A 35 2.11 8.33 2.77
CA GLU A 35 2.92 9.19 3.66
C GLU A 35 2.18 10.48 4.01
N LEU A 36 1.46 11.08 3.07
CA LEU A 36 0.56 12.20 3.36
C LEU A 36 -0.50 11.80 4.41
N LYS A 37 -1.06 10.59 4.30
CA LYS A 37 -2.04 10.08 5.27
C LYS A 37 -1.43 9.73 6.62
N ARG A 38 -0.14 9.35 6.66
CA ARG A 38 0.59 9.11 7.91
C ARG A 38 0.52 10.31 8.85
N GLY A 39 0.66 11.53 8.32
CA GLY A 39 0.53 12.78 9.08
C GLY A 39 -0.86 13.03 9.70
N THR A 40 -1.88 12.27 9.32
CA THR A 40 -3.26 12.40 9.81
C THR A 40 -3.70 11.21 10.68
N GLY A 41 -2.74 10.44 11.22
CA GLY A 41 -3.01 9.33 12.14
C GLY A 41 -3.36 8.00 11.47
N TRP A 42 -3.10 7.87 10.16
CA TRP A 42 -3.18 6.58 9.46
C TRP A 42 -1.82 5.88 9.47
N VAL A 43 -1.83 4.56 9.42
CA VAL A 43 -0.64 3.72 9.23
C VAL A 43 -0.75 3.12 7.83
N PRO A 44 0.04 3.58 6.84
CA PRO A 44 0.04 2.99 5.53
C PRO A 44 0.73 1.62 5.56
N LEU A 45 0.09 0.63 4.94
CA LEU A 45 0.58 -0.73 4.75
C LEU A 45 0.54 -1.01 3.26
N ARG A 46 1.71 -1.11 2.63
CA ARG A 46 1.86 -1.26 1.18
C ARG A 46 2.34 -2.67 0.89
N PHE A 47 1.56 -3.41 0.13
CA PHE A 47 1.85 -4.80 -0.18
C PHE A 47 2.13 -4.94 -1.67
N LEU A 48 3.19 -5.66 -1.99
CA LEU A 48 3.52 -6.10 -3.34
C LEU A 48 3.49 -7.62 -3.37
N VAL A 49 2.71 -8.20 -4.27
CA VAL A 49 2.65 -9.65 -4.47
C VAL A 49 3.53 -10.00 -5.65
N THR A 50 4.45 -10.95 -5.46
CA THR A 50 5.26 -11.50 -6.54
C THR A 50 4.93 -12.95 -6.81
N ARG A 51 5.09 -13.38 -8.07
CA ARG A 51 5.06 -14.78 -8.51
C ARG A 51 6.40 -15.07 -9.16
N GLN A 52 7.17 -16.01 -8.60
CA GLN A 52 8.53 -16.34 -9.08
C GLN A 52 9.45 -15.10 -9.16
N GLY A 53 9.32 -14.18 -8.20
CA GLY A 53 10.11 -12.93 -8.16
C GLY A 53 9.52 -11.78 -8.99
N THR A 54 8.60 -12.05 -9.93
CA THR A 54 7.97 -11.01 -10.75
C THR A 54 6.76 -10.39 -10.02
N PRO A 55 6.68 -9.05 -9.88
CA PRO A 55 5.49 -8.38 -9.37
C PRO A 55 4.23 -8.68 -10.20
N ILE A 56 3.11 -9.00 -9.55
CA ILE A 56 1.84 -9.32 -10.20
C ILE A 56 0.62 -8.60 -9.62
N ALA A 57 0.71 -8.07 -8.41
CA ALA A 57 -0.33 -7.27 -7.79
C ALA A 57 0.26 -6.36 -6.72
N ALA A 58 -0.41 -5.24 -6.46
CA ALA A 58 -0.04 -4.32 -5.39
C ALA A 58 -1.29 -3.69 -4.78
N ILE A 59 -1.20 -3.33 -3.50
CA ILE A 59 -2.24 -2.56 -2.81
C ILE A 59 -1.63 -1.73 -1.68
N SER A 60 -2.10 -0.50 -1.55
CA SER A 60 -1.86 0.40 -0.43
C SER A 60 -3.10 0.39 0.45
N LEU A 61 -2.96 -0.14 1.66
CA LEU A 61 -3.98 -0.10 2.70
C LEU A 61 -3.65 1.00 3.71
N LEU A 62 -4.67 1.73 4.12
CA LEU A 62 -4.58 2.70 5.20
C LEU A 62 -5.23 2.09 6.43
N LYS A 63 -4.43 1.80 7.45
CA LYS A 63 -4.93 1.33 8.75
C LYS A 63 -5.16 2.51 9.68
N ARG A 64 -6.30 2.58 10.36
CA ARG A 64 -6.55 3.54 11.44
C ARG A 64 -7.20 2.85 12.63
N THR A 65 -6.67 3.10 13.81
CA THR A 65 -7.29 2.65 15.07
C THR A 65 -8.49 3.54 15.38
N ILE A 66 -9.62 2.92 15.71
CA ILE A 66 -10.82 3.66 16.11
C ILE A 66 -10.65 4.08 17.58
N PRO A 67 -10.77 5.37 17.94
CA PRO A 67 -10.73 5.78 19.34
C PRO A 67 -11.77 5.02 20.18
N TYR A 68 -11.44 4.73 21.44
CA TYR A 68 -12.29 4.01 22.41
C TYR A 68 -12.56 2.52 22.13
N PHE A 69 -12.36 2.05 20.90
CA PHE A 69 -12.52 0.63 20.54
C PHE A 69 -11.15 0.01 20.24
N LYS A 70 -10.87 -1.20 20.73
CA LYS A 70 -9.64 -1.95 20.40
C LYS A 70 -9.66 -2.55 18.98
N LYS A 71 -10.21 -1.81 18.01
CA LYS A 71 -10.40 -2.24 16.61
C LYS A 71 -9.74 -1.26 15.65
N SER A 72 -9.42 -1.74 14.46
CA SER A 72 -8.88 -0.93 13.37
C SER A 72 -9.72 -1.06 12.11
N ILE A 73 -9.78 0.02 11.33
CA ILE A 73 -10.27 0.02 9.96
C ILE A 73 -9.07 -0.14 9.05
N LEU A 74 -9.18 -1.00 8.04
CA LEU A 74 -8.26 -1.05 6.91
C LEU A 74 -9.01 -0.59 5.67
N TYR A 75 -8.55 0.51 5.09
CA TYR A 75 -9.18 1.14 3.94
C TYR A 75 -8.26 1.03 2.72
N ALA A 76 -8.76 0.43 1.64
CA ALA A 76 -8.13 0.43 0.34
C ALA A 76 -8.76 1.56 -0.50
N PRO A 77 -8.13 2.75 -0.62
CA PRO A 77 -8.66 3.76 -1.51
C PRO A 77 -8.68 3.26 -2.94
N ARG A 78 -9.66 3.71 -3.72
CA ARG A 78 -9.67 3.40 -5.15
C ARG A 78 -8.43 3.95 -5.83
#